data_AF-A0A975T7F2-F1
#
_entry.id   AF-A0A975T7F2-F1
#
_cell.length_a   1.000
_cell.length_b   1.000
_cell.length_c   1.000
_cell.angle_alpha   90.00
_cell.angle_beta   90.00
_cell.angle_gamma   90.00
#
_symmetry.space_group_name_H-M   'P 1'
#
loop_
_entity.id
_entity.type
_entity.pdbx_description
1 polymer ?
#
loop_
_entity_poly.entity_id
_entity_poly.type
_entity_poly.pdbx_seq_one_letter_code
_entity_poly.pdbx_strand_id
1 'polypeptide(L)'
;MDNVEPPQVKLSAPALSQTIITWLVVAKNKRVNREWEALMQLYPENCIRCYEDLCNAPTTRQPKRVFPLKGKVYKGAWEYEVTSGDRVFYVPDQN
;
A
#
# COMPACT_ATOMS: atom_id res chain seq x y z
N MET A 1 21.23 -22.10 -18.53
CA MET A 1 21.47 -20.86 -17.76
C MET A 1 20.11 -20.40 -17.29
N ASP A 2 19.67 -20.94 -16.18
CA ASP A 2 18.33 -20.76 -15.63
C ASP A 2 18.19 -19.32 -15.11
N ASN A 3 17.20 -18.61 -15.66
CA ASN A 3 16.90 -17.23 -15.32
C ASN A 3 16.04 -17.23 -14.05
N VAL A 4 16.68 -17.08 -12.89
CA VAL A 4 16.00 -17.07 -11.59
C VAL A 4 15.44 -15.68 -11.32
N GLU A 5 14.15 -15.51 -11.60
CA GLU A 5 13.37 -14.34 -11.20
C GLU A 5 13.26 -14.30 -9.65
N PRO A 6 13.49 -13.15 -8.99
CA PRO A 6 13.47 -13.07 -7.54
C PRO A 6 12.06 -13.31 -6.99
N PRO A 7 11.90 -13.98 -5.82
CA PRO A 7 10.60 -14.33 -5.29
C PRO A 7 9.85 -13.06 -4.86
N GLN A 8 8.83 -12.68 -5.62
CA GLN A 8 7.84 -11.68 -5.18
C GLN A 8 7.05 -12.29 -4.03
N VAL A 9 7.16 -11.72 -2.84
CA VAL A 9 6.45 -12.20 -1.63
C VAL A 9 5.14 -11.43 -1.50
N LYS A 10 4.02 -12.16 -1.46
CA LYS A 10 2.68 -11.62 -1.21
C LYS A 10 2.61 -11.08 0.22
N LEU A 11 2.09 -9.86 0.37
CA LEU A 11 1.76 -9.27 1.67
C LEU A 11 0.68 -10.09 2.38
N SER A 12 0.80 -10.26 3.69
CA SER A 12 -0.21 -10.92 4.52
C SER A 12 -1.50 -10.11 4.50
N ALA A 13 -2.55 -10.66 3.89
CA ALA A 13 -3.87 -10.05 3.85
C ALA A 13 -4.65 -10.36 5.15
N PRO A 14 -5.37 -9.39 5.75
CA PRO A 14 -6.38 -9.68 6.76
C PRO A 14 -7.53 -10.52 6.16
N ALA A 15 -8.37 -11.13 6.99
CA ALA A 15 -9.54 -11.90 6.55
C ALA A 15 -10.60 -10.96 5.91
N LEU A 16 -10.41 -10.67 4.62
CA LEU A 16 -11.30 -9.79 3.85
C LEU A 16 -12.57 -10.55 3.46
N SER A 17 -13.73 -9.95 3.75
CA SER A 17 -15.01 -10.38 3.19
C SER A 17 -15.04 -10.02 1.70
N GLN A 18 -15.62 -10.90 0.87
CA GLN A 18 -15.67 -10.85 -0.60
C GLN A 18 -15.82 -9.42 -1.17
N THR A 19 -14.68 -8.80 -1.46
CA THR A 19 -14.60 -7.51 -2.14
C THR A 19 -13.83 -7.75 -3.43
N ILE A 20 -14.26 -7.16 -4.54
CA ILE A 20 -13.57 -7.26 -5.82
C ILE A 20 -12.23 -6.53 -5.67
N ILE A 21 -11.16 -7.28 -5.42
CA ILE A 21 -9.80 -6.73 -5.33
C ILE A 21 -9.39 -6.35 -6.75
N THR A 22 -9.40 -5.05 -7.04
CA THR A 22 -9.01 -4.51 -8.35
C THR A 22 -7.51 -4.20 -8.44
N TRP A 23 -6.86 -4.02 -7.29
CA TRP A 23 -5.42 -3.70 -7.19
C TRP A 23 -4.68 -4.65 -6.26
N LEU A 24 -3.51 -5.11 -6.71
CA LEU A 24 -2.57 -5.86 -5.88
C LEU A 24 -1.64 -4.89 -5.13
N VAL A 25 -1.59 -5.00 -3.80
CA VAL A 25 -0.69 -4.21 -2.96
C VAL A 25 0.60 -5.00 -2.72
N VAL A 26 1.74 -4.43 -3.14
CA VAL A 26 3.06 -5.05 -3.00
C VAL A 26 4.03 -4.14 -2.24
N ALA A 27 4.85 -4.73 -1.37
CA ALA A 27 5.94 -4.00 -0.74
C ALA A 27 7.12 -3.89 -1.71
N LYS A 28 7.66 -2.68 -1.88
CA LYS A 28 8.81 -2.43 -2.78
C LYS A 28 10.05 -3.25 -2.41
N ASN A 29 10.26 -3.52 -1.13
CA ASN A 29 11.38 -4.31 -0.63
C ASN A 29 11.08 -4.86 0.78
N LYS A 30 11.96 -5.72 1.28
CA LYS A 30 11.84 -6.36 2.60
C LYS A 30 11.78 -5.37 3.76
N ARG A 31 12.46 -4.22 3.66
CA ARG A 31 12.44 -3.19 4.71
C ARG A 31 11.05 -2.56 4.83
N VAL A 32 10.45 -2.20 3.69
CA VAL A 32 9.08 -1.64 3.65
C VAL A 32 8.08 -2.64 4.23
N ASN A 33 8.20 -3.93 3.87
CA ASN A 33 7.31 -4.95 4.43
C ASN A 33 7.42 -5.06 5.96
N ARG A 34 8.64 -5.03 6.51
CA ARG A 34 8.86 -5.07 7.96
C ARG A 34 8.30 -3.84 8.67
N GLU A 35 8.46 -2.65 8.08
CA GLU A 35 7.89 -1.41 8.64
C GLU A 35 6.35 -1.45 8.61
N TRP A 36 5.77 -2.01 7.54
CA TRP A 36 4.32 -2.26 7.47
C TRP A 36 3.84 -3.27 8.53
N GLU A 37 4.53 -4.39 8.73
CA GLU A 37 4.22 -5.36 9.78
C GLU A 37 4.25 -4.72 11.17
N ALA A 38 5.26 -3.89 11.46
CA ALA A 38 5.34 -3.15 12.72
C ALA A 38 4.15 -2.18 12.89
N LEU A 39 3.76 -1.49 11.81
CA LEU A 39 2.60 -0.59 11.82
C LEU A 39 1.29 -1.35 12.06
N MET A 40 1.14 -2.54 11.47
CA MET A 40 -0.01 -3.42 11.71
C MET A 40 -0.13 -3.87 13.17
N GLN A 41 1.00 -4.10 13.85
CA GLN A 41 0.99 -4.46 15.27
C GLN A 41 0.52 -3.29 16.16
N LEU A 42 0.86 -2.05 15.79
CA LEU A 42 0.51 -0.86 16.56
C LEU A 42 -0.92 -0.39 16.27
N TYR A 43 -1.34 -0.42 15.00
CA TYR A 43 -2.59 0.17 14.53
C TYR A 43 -3.33 -0.77 13.55
N PRO A 44 -3.78 -1.95 13.99
CA PRO A 44 -4.32 -2.99 13.11
C PRO A 44 -5.54 -2.50 12.31
N GLU A 45 -6.50 -1.84 12.95
CA GLU A 45 -7.71 -1.34 12.27
C GLU A 45 -7.41 -0.31 11.18
N ASN A 46 -6.47 0.59 11.43
CA ASN A 46 -6.07 1.61 10.45
C ASN A 46 -5.33 0.97 9.27
N CYS A 47 -4.48 -0.01 9.54
CA CYS A 47 -3.76 -0.74 8.49
C CYS A 47 -4.71 -1.59 7.64
N ILE A 48 -5.72 -2.23 8.24
CA ILE A 48 -6.76 -2.97 7.52
C ILE A 48 -7.49 -2.03 6.55
N ARG A 49 -7.98 -0.88 7.04
CA ARG A 49 -8.65 0.12 6.19
C ARG A 49 -7.75 0.65 5.08
N CYS A 50 -6.49 0.94 5.40
CA CYS A 50 -5.50 1.37 4.41
C CYS A 50 -5.33 0.32 3.31
N TYR A 51 -5.17 -0.96 3.69
CA TYR A 51 -5.00 -2.04 2.73
C TYR A 51 -6.25 -2.23 1.86
N GLU A 52 -7.44 -2.19 2.45
CA GLU A 52 -8.72 -2.25 1.74
C GLU A 52 -8.88 -1.10 0.74
N ASP A 53 -8.60 0.13 1.16
CA ASP A 53 -8.67 1.30 0.28
C ASP A 53 -7.70 1.18 -0.90
N LEU A 54 -6.47 0.72 -0.66
CA LEU A 54 -5.46 0.52 -1.69
C LEU A 54 -5.85 -0.60 -2.66
N CYS A 55 -6.49 -1.66 -2.19
CA CYS A 55 -6.98 -2.75 -3.03
C CYS A 55 -8.16 -2.37 -3.93
N ASN A 56 -8.98 -1.40 -3.51
CA ASN A 56 -10.22 -1.04 -4.20
C ASN A 56 -10.10 0.22 -5.06
N ALA A 57 -9.48 1.28 -4.51
CA ALA A 57 -9.50 2.61 -5.11
C ALA A 57 -8.24 3.45 -4.75
N PRO A 58 -7.03 2.99 -5.09
CA PRO A 58 -5.77 3.64 -4.66
C PRO A 58 -5.55 5.03 -5.27
N THR A 59 -6.29 5.41 -6.30
CA THR A 59 -6.21 6.73 -6.96
C THR A 59 -7.40 7.63 -6.68
N THR A 60 -8.31 7.21 -5.79
CA THR A 60 -9.44 8.05 -5.35
C THR A 60 -9.00 8.93 -4.20
N ARG A 61 -9.06 10.25 -4.41
CA ARG A 61 -8.69 11.22 -3.36
C ARG A 61 -9.66 11.14 -2.20
N GLN A 62 -9.12 11.09 -0.99
CA GLN A 62 -9.86 11.22 0.26
C GLN A 62 -9.26 12.39 1.04
N PRO A 63 -10.04 13.42 1.40
CA PRO A 63 -9.50 14.58 2.12
C PRO A 63 -8.70 14.16 3.36
N LYS A 64 -7.50 14.73 3.52
CA LYS A 64 -6.53 14.45 4.60
C LYS A 64 -5.96 13.03 4.65
N ARG A 65 -6.48 12.10 3.86
CA ARG A 65 -6.13 10.68 3.93
C ARG A 65 -5.42 10.18 2.70
N VAL A 66 -5.95 10.43 1.50
CA VAL A 66 -5.41 9.91 0.25
C VAL A 66 -5.23 11.04 -0.75
N PHE A 67 -4.00 11.31 -1.16
CA PHE A 67 -3.73 12.36 -2.14
C PHE A 67 -2.44 12.11 -2.93
N PRO A 68 -2.36 12.63 -4.16
CA PRO A 68 -1.15 12.54 -4.96
C PRO A 68 -0.07 13.47 -4.39
N LEU A 69 1.17 13.00 -4.39
CA LEU A 69 2.32 13.83 -4.05
C LEU A 69 2.58 14.89 -5.12
N LYS A 70 3.06 16.06 -4.68
CA LYS A 70 3.36 17.20 -5.54
C LYS A 70 4.86 17.26 -5.84
N GLY A 71 5.20 17.75 -7.03
CA GLY A 71 6.58 17.98 -7.47
C GLY A 71 7.06 16.95 -8.50
N LYS A 72 8.03 17.34 -9.33
CA LYS A 72 8.52 16.53 -10.46
C LYS A 72 9.09 15.17 -10.02
N VAL A 73 9.75 15.12 -8.87
CA VAL A 73 10.41 13.91 -8.34
C VAL A 73 9.39 12.85 -7.90
N TYR A 74 8.19 13.26 -7.50
CA TYR A 74 7.14 12.38 -6.99
C TYR A 74 6.01 12.16 -8.00
N LYS A 75 6.27 12.41 -9.29
CA LYS A 75 5.26 12.27 -10.34
C LYS A 75 4.68 10.86 -10.34
N GLY A 76 3.36 10.76 -10.15
CA GLY A 76 2.63 9.49 -10.10
C GLY A 76 2.63 8.80 -8.74
N ALA A 77 3.37 9.31 -7.75
CA ALA A 77 3.34 8.79 -6.39
C ALA A 77 2.18 9.39 -5.59
N TRP A 78 1.69 8.60 -4.64
CA TRP A 78 0.58 8.91 -3.77
C TRP A 78 0.97 8.65 -2.31
N GLU A 79 0.20 9.27 -1.43
CA GLU A 79 0.35 9.16 0.01
C GLU A 79 -0.99 8.78 0.63
N TYR A 80 -0.95 7.83 1.57
CA TYR A 80 -2.06 7.42 2.42
C TYR A 80 -1.70 7.70 3.89
N GLU A 81 -2.53 8.46 4.59
CA GLU A 81 -2.41 8.70 6.03
C GLU A 81 -3.00 7.53 6.82
N VAL A 82 -2.17 6.78 7.54
CA VAL A 82 -2.61 5.67 8.39
C VAL A 82 -2.97 6.18 9.79
N THR A 83 -2.17 7.10 10.32
CA THR A 83 -2.41 7.82 11.59
C THR A 83 -2.01 9.29 11.42
N SER A 84 -2.23 10.13 12.44
CA SER A 84 -1.81 11.55 12.40
C SER A 84 -0.29 11.76 12.21
N GLY A 85 0.52 10.71 12.34
CA GLY A 85 1.98 10.75 12.13
C GLY A 85 2.50 9.77 11.07
N ASP A 86 1.82 8.64 10.85
CA ASP A 86 2.31 7.56 9.98
C ASP A 86 1.63 7.56 8.61
N ARG A 87 2.45 7.37 7.57
CA ARG A 87 2.01 7.45 6.18
C ARG A 87 2.58 6.33 5.33
N VAL A 88 1.77 5.86 4.37
CA VAL A 88 2.18 4.91 3.33
C VAL A 88 2.36 5.66 2.02
N PHE A 89 3.52 5.50 1.41
CA PHE A 89 3.83 6.05 0.09
C PHE A 89 3.79 4.94 -0.95
N TYR A 90 3.09 5.17 -2.05
CA TYR A 90 2.90 4.16 -3.09
C TYR A 90 2.84 4.78 -4.49
N VAL A 91 3.04 3.94 -5.50
CA VAL A 91 2.89 4.30 -6.91
C VAL A 91 1.88 3.32 -7.51
N PRO A 92 0.67 3.77 -7.89
CA PRO A 92 -0.28 2.94 -8.62
C PRO A 92 0.33 2.54 -9.97
N ASP A 93 0.31 1.25 -10.27
CA ASP A 93 0.82 0.70 -11.52
C ASP A 93 -0.29 -0.05 -12.25
N GLN A 94 -0.72 0.49 -13.38
CA GLN A 94 -1.66 -0.16 -14.30
C GLN A 94 -0.82 -0.87 -15.36
N ASN A 95 -0.19 -1.98 -14.97
CA ASN A 95 0.36 -2.91 -15.96
C ASN A 95 -0.75 -3.47 -16.85
#